data_AF-A0A0D6R9R4-F1
#
_entry.id   AF-A0A0D6R9R4-F1
#
_cell.length_a   1.000
_cell.length_b   1.000
_cell.length_c   1.000
_cell.angle_alpha   90.00
_cell.angle_beta   90.00
_cell.angle_gamma   90.00
#
_symmetry.space_group_name_H-M   'P 1'
#
loop_
_entity.id
_entity.type
_entity.pdbx_description
1 polymer ?
#
loop_
_entity_poly.entity_id
_entity_poly.type
_entity_poly.pdbx_seq_one_letter_code
_entity_poly.pdbx_strand_id
1 'polypeptide(L)'
;MINMVYNPNPYKQRQHEIFYVGGGRNPPTMLSAFSGETLEAAFKVRREDIEKVFRRQDNGTFQFLSEQERRKIMDGDDIQRPSFTPLRSRRAESEEEYSKPFNMKKKEAKYSNENGWHIEAGCDDFRPLGRQEDRNSMGISYTIIKPGKMTVPYWNTHSTKISVVLRGRGRIEIASPEGVTEQWRGDRSGESESEREKQKEGEEFRVSYRRVEDNLKVGDVFVIPAGYPSVQIANSNEGFEFMSFHTNFDRNDDYFVAGKNSLLNELQAELLAKDFDVEKKEELKKLIGSQEKEVFVDGPKASQRWSIL
;
A
#
# COMPACT_ATOMS: atom_id res chain seq x y z
N MET A 1 -5.30 -16.43 0.58
CA MET A 1 -4.45 -15.45 -0.13
C MET A 1 -4.82 -15.55 -1.60
N ILE A 2 -5.74 -14.70 -2.08
CA ILE A 2 -6.14 -14.68 -3.49
C ILE A 2 -5.14 -13.77 -4.21
N ASN A 3 -4.36 -14.34 -5.12
CA ASN A 3 -3.40 -13.60 -5.92
C ASN A 3 -4.16 -12.87 -7.03
N MET A 4 -4.60 -11.64 -6.75
CA MET A 4 -5.49 -10.87 -7.65
C MET A 4 -4.77 -10.04 -8.71
N VAL A 5 -3.45 -10.15 -8.81
CA VAL A 5 -2.69 -9.52 -9.89
C VAL A 5 -1.70 -10.55 -10.41
N TYR A 6 -2.06 -11.25 -11.50
CA TYR A 6 -1.07 -11.97 -12.29
C TYR A 6 -0.23 -10.94 -13.05
N ASN A 7 0.74 -10.35 -12.36
CA ASN A 7 1.85 -9.65 -12.98
C ASN A 7 2.99 -10.66 -13.09
N PRO A 8 3.36 -11.14 -14.30
CA PRO A 8 4.54 -11.96 -14.48
C PRO A 8 5.75 -11.06 -14.20
N ASN A 9 6.10 -10.94 -12.93
CA ASN A 9 7.21 -10.12 -12.46
C ASN A 9 8.50 -10.60 -13.15
N PRO A 10 9.14 -9.78 -14.02
CA PRO A 10 10.42 -10.15 -14.63
C PRO A 10 11.55 -10.16 -13.60
N TYR A 11 11.32 -9.65 -12.38
CA TYR A 11 12.28 -9.62 -11.28
C TYR A 11 12.03 -10.77 -10.29
N LYS A 12 12.29 -12.00 -10.73
CA LYS A 12 12.30 -13.23 -9.90
C LYS A 12 13.35 -13.25 -8.76
N GLN A 13 14.03 -12.13 -8.44
CA GLN A 13 15.23 -12.12 -7.58
C GLN A 13 15.32 -10.90 -6.65
N ARG A 14 14.33 -10.70 -5.78
CA ARG A 14 14.59 -9.95 -4.54
C ARG A 14 14.24 -10.86 -3.37
N GLN A 15 15.22 -11.65 -2.94
CA GLN A 15 15.15 -12.43 -1.72
C GLN A 15 15.64 -11.55 -0.56
N HIS A 16 14.90 -11.56 0.54
CA HIS A 16 15.31 -10.93 1.79
C HIS A 16 15.70 -12.03 2.76
N GLU A 17 16.95 -11.99 3.23
CA GLU A 17 17.50 -12.93 4.20
C GLU A 17 17.81 -12.21 5.52
N ILE A 18 17.57 -12.89 6.64
CA ILE A 18 17.86 -12.36 7.98
C ILE A 18 19.20 -12.93 8.44
N PHE A 19 20.16 -12.04 8.72
CA PHE A 19 21.46 -12.41 9.26
C PHE A 19 21.52 -12.11 10.77
N TYR A 20 21.39 -13.15 11.58
CA TYR A 20 21.46 -13.03 13.04
C TYR A 20 22.90 -12.80 13.49
N VAL A 21 23.24 -11.58 13.92
CA VAL A 21 24.57 -11.28 14.49
C VAL A 21 24.71 -11.96 15.86
N GLY A 22 23.72 -11.76 16.74
CA GLY A 22 23.58 -12.49 18.00
C GLY A 22 22.72 -13.73 17.84
N GLY A 23 23.03 -14.79 18.59
CA GLY A 23 22.32 -16.07 18.49
C GLY A 23 23.14 -17.19 19.11
N GLY A 24 22.78 -18.42 18.77
CA GLY A 24 23.54 -19.58 19.20
C GLY A 24 23.20 -20.83 18.39
N ARG A 25 22.58 -21.81 19.04
CA ARG A 25 21.96 -22.95 18.35
C ARG A 25 20.65 -22.55 17.69
N ASN A 26 19.86 -21.71 18.36
CA ASN A 26 18.58 -21.24 17.85
C ASN A 26 18.27 -19.78 18.27
N PRO A 27 18.26 -18.81 17.35
CA PRO A 27 18.64 -18.94 15.93
C PRO A 27 20.16 -19.10 15.77
N PRO A 28 20.65 -19.74 14.70
CA PRO A 28 22.06 -19.78 14.39
C PRO A 28 22.60 -18.37 14.11
N THR A 29 23.72 -18.01 14.74
CA THR A 29 24.43 -16.77 14.43
C THR A 29 25.12 -16.88 13.07
N MET A 30 25.11 -15.82 12.27
CA MET A 30 25.86 -15.72 11.01
C MET A 30 27.36 -15.95 11.22
N LEU A 31 27.87 -15.69 12.44
CA LEU A 31 29.27 -15.88 12.78
C LEU A 31 29.69 -17.36 12.71
N SER A 32 28.75 -18.29 12.89
CA SER A 32 29.00 -19.73 12.83
C SER A 32 29.37 -20.24 11.43
N ALA A 33 29.14 -19.43 10.39
CA ALA A 33 29.52 -19.76 9.02
C ALA A 33 31.03 -19.59 8.73
N PHE A 34 31.75 -18.83 9.58
CA PHE A 34 33.19 -18.60 9.40
C PHE A 34 34.01 -19.71 10.05
N SER A 35 35.22 -19.93 9.51
CA SER A 35 36.13 -20.94 10.07
C SER A 35 36.58 -20.57 11.49
N GLY A 36 36.93 -21.59 12.29
CA GLY A 36 37.44 -21.39 13.65
C GLY A 36 38.70 -20.50 13.66
N GLU A 37 39.64 -20.74 12.76
CA GLU A 37 40.88 -19.95 12.63
C GLU A 37 40.58 -18.47 12.32
N THR A 38 39.60 -18.21 11.44
CA THR A 38 39.15 -16.85 11.12
C THR A 38 38.57 -16.16 12.36
N LEU A 39 37.72 -16.85 13.12
CA LEU A 39 37.10 -16.30 14.33
C LEU A 39 38.13 -16.09 15.44
N GLU A 40 39.08 -17.02 15.62
CA GLU A 40 40.18 -16.87 16.58
C GLU A 40 41.05 -15.66 16.26
N ALA A 41 41.44 -15.50 15.00
CA ALA A 41 42.22 -14.35 14.55
C ALA A 41 41.46 -13.03 14.69
N ALA A 42 40.16 -13.02 14.34
CA ALA A 42 39.33 -11.81 14.39
C ALA A 42 39.02 -11.36 15.82
N PHE A 43 38.63 -12.27 16.70
CA PHE A 43 38.28 -11.96 18.09
C PHE A 43 39.48 -11.95 19.04
N LYS A 44 40.63 -12.50 18.63
CA LYS A 44 41.82 -12.75 19.47
C LYS A 44 41.50 -13.57 20.72
N VAL A 45 40.61 -14.55 20.57
CA VAL A 45 40.14 -15.46 21.62
C VAL A 45 40.23 -16.88 21.10
N ARG A 46 40.46 -17.87 21.98
CA ARG A 46 40.53 -19.29 21.59
C ARG A 46 39.17 -19.78 21.09
N ARG A 47 39.18 -20.69 20.12
CA ARG A 47 38.00 -21.26 19.47
C ARG A 47 37.03 -21.86 20.47
N GLU A 48 37.54 -22.58 21.47
CA GLU A 48 36.73 -23.22 22.51
C GLU A 48 35.88 -22.21 23.29
N ASP A 49 36.43 -21.03 23.57
CA ASP A 49 35.75 -19.96 24.30
C ASP A 49 34.66 -19.32 23.40
N ILE A 50 34.92 -19.18 22.10
CA ILE A 50 33.96 -18.71 21.09
C ILE A 50 32.80 -19.71 20.91
N GLU A 51 33.11 -20.99 20.70
CA GLU A 51 32.11 -22.07 20.57
C GLU A 51 31.25 -22.20 21.82
N LYS A 52 31.86 -22.03 23.01
CA LYS A 52 31.13 -22.02 24.28
C LYS A 52 30.09 -20.91 24.33
N VAL A 53 30.34 -19.75 23.75
CA VAL A 53 29.36 -18.65 23.69
C VAL A 53 28.27 -18.96 22.66
N PHE A 54 28.64 -19.40 21.46
CA PHE A 54 27.69 -19.71 20.39
C PHE A 54 26.76 -20.89 20.72
N ARG A 55 27.08 -21.71 21.72
CA ARG A 55 26.20 -22.81 22.16
C ARG A 55 25.23 -22.44 23.28
N ARG A 56 25.33 -21.24 23.88
CA ARG A 56 24.51 -20.85 25.05
C ARG A 56 23.08 -20.51 24.70
N GLN A 57 22.85 -19.91 23.55
CA GLN A 57 21.52 -19.45 23.16
C GLN A 57 20.78 -20.52 22.36
N ASP A 58 19.58 -20.89 22.79
CA ASP A 58 18.73 -21.89 22.12
C ASP A 58 17.21 -21.59 22.25
N ASN A 59 16.85 -20.42 22.79
CA ASN A 59 15.46 -20.06 23.09
C ASN A 59 14.72 -19.41 21.90
N GLY A 60 15.32 -19.41 20.71
CA GLY A 60 14.73 -18.83 19.51
C GLY A 60 14.88 -17.31 19.40
N THR A 61 14.32 -16.77 18.31
CA THR A 61 14.52 -15.36 17.90
C THR A 61 13.91 -14.36 18.88
N PHE A 62 12.75 -14.68 19.46
CA PHE A 62 12.08 -13.84 20.44
C PHE A 62 12.24 -14.46 21.82
N GLN A 63 12.83 -13.70 22.75
CA GLN A 63 13.13 -14.17 24.10
C GLN A 63 12.40 -13.33 25.14
N PHE A 64 11.95 -13.99 26.21
CA PHE A 64 11.42 -13.31 27.38
C PHE A 64 12.56 -12.72 28.19
N LEU A 65 12.41 -11.45 28.57
CA LEU A 65 13.29 -10.78 29.51
C LEU A 65 12.57 -10.64 30.84
N SER A 66 13.27 -10.90 31.93
CA SER A 66 12.79 -10.54 33.27
C SER A 66 12.69 -9.02 33.42
N GLU A 67 11.92 -8.56 34.40
CA GLU A 67 11.78 -7.12 34.68
C GLU A 67 13.14 -6.47 34.99
N GLN A 68 14.01 -7.18 35.70
CA GLN A 68 15.35 -6.67 36.03
C GLN A 68 16.24 -6.55 34.78
N GLU A 69 16.24 -7.55 33.89
CA GLU A 69 16.98 -7.48 32.63
C GLU A 69 16.45 -6.37 31.74
N ARG A 70 15.13 -6.23 31.65
CA ARG A 70 14.49 -5.15 30.89
C ARG A 70 14.91 -3.78 31.42
N ARG A 71 14.89 -3.54 32.73
CA ARG A 71 15.33 -2.27 33.32
C ARG A 71 16.80 -2.00 33.03
N LYS A 72 17.67 -3.00 33.15
CA LYS A 72 19.10 -2.84 32.81
C LYS A 72 19.32 -2.46 31.33
N ILE A 73 18.52 -3.02 30.43
CA ILE A 73 18.61 -2.75 28.98
C ILE A 73 18.01 -1.39 28.62
N MET A 74 16.89 -1.02 29.25
CA MET A 74 16.11 0.19 28.92
C MET A 74 16.55 1.45 29.67
N ASP A 75 17.04 1.30 30.90
CA ASP A 75 17.43 2.39 31.81
C ASP A 75 18.96 2.58 31.87
N GLY A 76 19.73 1.80 31.12
CA GLY A 76 21.17 1.98 31.02
C GLY A 76 21.51 3.30 30.29
N ASP A 77 22.37 4.12 30.89
CA ASP A 77 22.90 5.38 30.32
C ASP A 77 23.61 5.21 28.95
N ASP A 78 23.82 3.96 28.52
CA ASP A 78 24.61 3.56 27.36
C ASP A 78 23.76 3.14 26.14
N ILE A 79 22.45 3.44 26.13
CA ILE A 79 21.67 3.39 24.87
C ILE A 79 22.11 4.58 24.00
N GLN A 80 23.34 4.51 23.45
CA GLN A 80 23.55 4.97 22.10
C GLN A 80 22.51 4.23 21.27
N ARG A 81 21.39 4.90 20.99
CA ARG A 81 20.38 4.43 20.04
C ARG A 81 21.16 3.87 18.85
N PRO A 82 20.95 2.61 18.46
CA PRO A 82 21.81 1.98 17.47
C PRO A 82 21.68 2.74 16.16
N SER A 83 22.64 3.63 15.90
CA SER A 83 22.85 4.27 14.61
C SER A 83 23.33 3.16 13.69
N PHE A 84 22.40 2.55 12.95
CA PHE A 84 22.64 1.39 12.09
C PHE A 84 23.40 1.75 10.79
N THR A 85 24.33 2.71 10.83
CA THR A 85 25.14 3.15 9.67
C THR A 85 26.61 2.71 9.82
N PRO A 86 27.14 1.88 8.90
CA PRO A 86 28.56 1.55 8.88
C PRO A 86 29.32 2.74 8.27
N LEU A 87 30.27 3.31 9.03
CA LEU A 87 31.08 4.53 8.79
C LEU A 87 30.51 5.82 9.41
N ARG A 88 30.98 6.13 10.62
CA ARG A 88 30.96 7.49 11.19
C ARG A 88 31.92 8.40 10.43
N SER A 89 31.44 9.11 9.42
CA SER A 89 32.10 10.29 8.87
C SER A 89 31.32 11.56 9.25
N ARG A 90 31.85 12.31 10.24
CA ARG A 90 31.75 13.77 10.48
C ARG A 90 30.46 14.57 10.11
N ARG A 91 29.28 13.95 10.07
CA ARG A 91 27.99 14.60 9.74
C ARG A 91 26.89 14.25 10.75
N ALA A 92 27.23 14.37 12.04
CA ALA A 92 26.39 13.90 13.15
C ALA A 92 25.09 14.69 13.39
N GLU A 93 24.92 15.86 12.79
CA GLU A 93 23.72 16.69 13.00
C GLU A 93 22.53 16.32 12.11
N SER A 94 22.78 15.68 10.94
CA SER A 94 21.69 15.27 10.03
C SER A 94 21.16 13.86 10.28
N GLU A 95 21.84 13.05 11.09
CA GLU A 95 21.47 11.63 11.33
C GLU A 95 20.43 11.45 12.45
N GLU A 96 20.29 12.43 13.34
CA GLU A 96 19.36 12.36 14.46
C GLU A 96 17.88 12.36 14.01
N GLU A 97 17.61 12.96 12.85
CA GLU A 97 16.29 13.07 12.25
C GLU A 97 15.84 11.75 11.59
N TYR A 98 16.77 10.96 11.06
CA TYR A 98 16.49 9.65 10.45
C TYR A 98 16.19 8.55 11.48
N SER A 99 16.50 8.77 12.76
CA SER A 99 16.42 7.74 13.80
C SER A 99 15.20 7.84 14.73
N LYS A 100 14.46 8.95 14.73
CA LYS A 100 13.32 9.12 15.65
C LYS A 100 12.06 8.46 15.06
N PRO A 101 11.32 7.64 15.83
CA PRO A 101 10.10 7.03 15.32
C PRO A 101 9.05 8.12 15.03
N PHE A 102 8.42 8.03 13.86
CA PHE A 102 7.30 8.88 13.49
C PHE A 102 5.98 8.27 13.98
N ASN A 103 5.15 9.08 14.65
CA ASN A 103 3.85 8.63 15.15
C ASN A 103 2.72 9.15 14.25
N MET A 104 2.24 8.29 13.36
CA MET A 104 1.11 8.56 12.45
C MET A 104 -0.12 9.14 13.15
N LYS A 105 -0.43 8.70 14.38
CA LYS A 105 -1.64 9.13 15.10
C LYS A 105 -1.59 10.57 15.62
N LYS A 106 -0.41 11.20 15.59
CA LYS A 106 -0.24 12.61 15.97
C LYS A 106 -0.33 13.57 14.78
N LYS A 107 -0.28 13.04 13.54
CA LYS A 107 -0.44 13.85 12.34
C LYS A 107 -1.92 14.16 12.12
N GLU A 108 -2.21 15.34 11.60
CA GLU A 108 -3.55 15.73 11.20
C GLU A 108 -4.05 14.87 10.04
N ALA A 109 -5.35 14.57 10.03
CA ALA A 109 -5.96 13.81 8.95
C ALA A 109 -6.02 14.66 7.67
N LYS A 110 -5.61 14.05 6.55
CA LYS A 110 -5.77 14.64 5.20
C LYS A 110 -7.25 14.78 4.85
N TYR A 111 -8.05 13.78 5.23
CA TYR A 111 -9.51 13.78 5.07
C TYR A 111 -10.15 13.33 6.38
N SER A 112 -11.18 14.03 6.85
CA SER A 112 -11.89 13.66 8.08
C SER A 112 -13.30 14.24 8.11
N ASN A 113 -14.26 13.39 8.45
CA ASN A 113 -15.61 13.82 8.79
C ASN A 113 -16.23 12.85 9.83
N GLU A 114 -17.52 12.96 10.10
CA GLU A 114 -18.21 12.13 11.08
C GLU A 114 -18.31 10.65 10.70
N ASN A 115 -18.00 10.26 9.45
CA ASN A 115 -18.06 8.89 8.94
C ASN A 115 -16.70 8.17 8.92
N GLY A 116 -15.60 8.90 9.01
CA GLY A 116 -14.26 8.31 8.94
C GLY A 116 -13.15 9.35 8.81
N TRP A 117 -11.91 8.88 8.80
CA TRP A 117 -10.75 9.73 8.60
C TRP A 117 -9.59 8.98 7.94
N HIS A 118 -8.72 9.74 7.28
CA HIS A 118 -7.56 9.29 6.55
C HIS A 118 -6.34 10.16 6.89
N ILE A 119 -5.26 9.56 7.39
CA ILE A 119 -3.96 10.21 7.57
C ILE A 119 -3.02 9.66 6.52
N GLU A 120 -2.24 10.51 5.87
CA GLU A 120 -1.14 10.12 5.00
C GLU A 120 0.15 10.75 5.49
N ALA A 121 1.29 10.09 5.32
CA ALA A 121 2.62 10.62 5.59
C ALA A 121 3.58 10.26 4.47
N GLY A 122 4.34 11.26 4.01
CA GLY A 122 5.34 11.14 2.95
C GLY A 122 6.75 11.52 3.42
N CYS A 123 7.64 11.80 2.46
CA CYS A 123 9.02 12.18 2.72
C CYS A 123 9.15 13.48 3.53
N ASP A 124 8.23 14.43 3.34
CA ASP A 124 8.17 15.70 4.09
C ASP A 124 7.82 15.50 5.58
N ASP A 125 7.10 14.43 5.92
CA ASP A 125 6.72 14.09 7.29
C ASP A 125 7.75 13.18 7.96
N PHE A 126 8.31 12.25 7.19
CA PHE A 126 9.28 11.27 7.67
C PHE A 126 10.30 10.99 6.58
N ARG A 127 11.45 11.66 6.69
CA ARG A 127 12.55 11.63 5.71
C ARG A 127 12.97 10.23 5.24
N PRO A 128 12.96 9.16 6.06
CA PRO A 128 13.21 7.79 5.58
C PRO A 128 12.26 7.29 4.49
N LEU A 129 11.09 7.91 4.29
CA LEU A 129 10.16 7.60 3.20
C LEU A 129 10.61 8.19 1.84
N GLY A 130 11.43 9.25 1.87
CA GLY A 130 12.08 9.82 0.69
C GLY A 130 13.39 9.11 0.41
N ARG A 131 13.44 8.24 -0.61
CA ARG A 131 14.72 7.65 -1.04
C ARG A 131 15.50 8.63 -1.90
N GLN A 132 16.82 8.67 -1.70
CA GLN A 132 17.79 9.66 -2.21
C GLN A 132 17.89 9.80 -3.75
N GLU A 133 17.15 9.02 -4.53
CA GLU A 133 17.24 9.00 -6.01
C GLU A 133 15.87 8.68 -6.64
N ASP A 134 14.87 9.53 -6.40
CA ASP A 134 13.66 9.88 -7.20
C ASP A 134 12.81 8.79 -7.90
N ARG A 135 13.04 7.50 -7.69
CA ARG A 135 12.36 6.44 -8.45
C ARG A 135 11.47 5.50 -7.65
N ASN A 136 11.44 5.60 -6.32
CA ASN A 136 10.57 4.77 -5.47
C ASN A 136 10.27 5.48 -4.13
N SER A 137 9.68 6.67 -4.17
CA SER A 137 9.20 7.31 -2.94
C SER A 137 8.11 6.47 -2.30
N MET A 138 8.19 6.35 -0.98
CA MET A 138 7.21 5.61 -0.21
C MET A 138 6.28 6.56 0.51
N GLY A 139 5.07 6.11 0.78
CA GLY A 139 4.15 6.78 1.68
C GLY A 139 3.50 5.77 2.60
N ILE A 140 2.98 6.24 3.72
CA ILE A 140 2.18 5.42 4.63
C ILE A 140 0.87 6.14 4.86
N SER A 141 -0.24 5.41 4.81
CA SER A 141 -1.52 5.96 5.24
C SER A 141 -2.23 5.06 6.25
N TYR A 142 -3.07 5.68 7.07
CA TYR A 142 -3.87 5.01 8.09
C TYR A 142 -5.31 5.51 7.97
N THR A 143 -6.24 4.58 7.79
CA THR A 143 -7.64 4.88 7.48
C THR A 143 -8.55 4.22 8.49
N ILE A 144 -9.55 4.96 8.96
CA ILE A 144 -10.66 4.44 9.76
C ILE A 144 -11.98 4.80 9.08
N ILE A 145 -12.78 3.79 8.78
CA ILE A 145 -14.15 3.92 8.29
C ILE A 145 -15.08 3.41 9.40
N LYS A 146 -16.05 4.23 9.83
CA LYS A 146 -17.00 3.84 10.89
C LYS A 146 -17.97 2.75 10.42
N PRO A 147 -18.63 2.02 11.34
CA PRO A 147 -19.61 0.99 10.97
C PRO A 147 -20.67 1.50 9.99
N GLY A 148 -20.93 0.73 8.94
CA GLY A 148 -21.91 1.04 7.90
C GLY A 148 -21.58 2.26 7.05
N LYS A 149 -20.33 2.75 7.07
CA LYS A 149 -19.85 3.85 6.23
C LYS A 149 -18.98 3.32 5.09
N MET A 150 -18.71 4.16 4.11
CA MET A 150 -17.81 3.83 3.01
C MET A 150 -17.00 5.03 2.54
N THR A 151 -15.94 4.81 1.78
CA THR A 151 -15.38 5.84 0.91
C THR A 151 -16.25 5.98 -0.34
N VAL A 152 -16.35 7.19 -0.90
CA VAL A 152 -16.82 7.40 -2.27
C VAL A 152 -15.85 6.74 -3.25
N PRO A 153 -16.27 6.42 -4.50
CA PRO A 153 -15.35 5.91 -5.51
C PRO A 153 -14.25 6.94 -5.80
N TYR A 154 -13.00 6.48 -5.79
CA TYR A 154 -11.84 7.31 -6.04
C TYR A 154 -10.68 6.47 -6.59
N TRP A 155 -9.70 7.11 -7.21
CA TRP A 155 -8.46 6.45 -7.63
C TRP A 155 -7.24 7.27 -7.26
N ASN A 156 -6.10 6.59 -7.21
CA ASN A 156 -4.79 7.20 -7.04
C ASN A 156 -4.13 7.46 -8.39
N THR A 157 -3.58 8.65 -8.61
CA THR A 157 -2.99 8.99 -9.91
C THR A 157 -1.75 8.16 -10.24
N HIS A 158 -0.85 7.98 -9.27
CA HIS A 158 0.45 7.32 -9.49
C HIS A 158 0.81 6.26 -8.44
N SER A 159 0.16 6.27 -7.27
CA SER A 159 0.49 5.36 -6.19
C SER A 159 -0.25 4.03 -6.26
N THR A 160 0.49 2.94 -6.07
CA THR A 160 -0.09 1.64 -5.73
C THR A 160 -0.13 1.50 -4.21
N LYS A 161 -1.32 1.20 -3.67
CA LYS A 161 -1.55 0.96 -2.24
C LYS A 161 -1.44 -0.53 -1.93
N ILE A 162 -0.61 -0.89 -0.96
CA ILE A 162 -0.54 -2.22 -0.35
C ILE A 162 -1.04 -2.09 1.08
N SER A 163 -2.24 -2.58 1.34
CA SER A 163 -2.97 -2.31 2.56
C SER A 163 -3.14 -3.57 3.41
N VAL A 164 -2.99 -3.42 4.73
CA VAL A 164 -3.18 -4.48 5.72
C VAL A 164 -4.31 -4.09 6.67
N VAL A 165 -5.28 -4.98 6.84
CA VAL A 165 -6.41 -4.76 7.76
C VAL A 165 -5.94 -4.93 9.21
N LEU A 166 -6.14 -3.90 10.01
CA LEU A 166 -5.72 -3.84 11.40
C LEU A 166 -6.86 -4.17 12.37
N ARG A 167 -8.07 -3.66 12.10
CA ARG A 167 -9.26 -3.92 12.95
C ARG A 167 -10.55 -3.97 12.13
N GLY A 168 -11.48 -4.79 12.62
CA GLY A 168 -12.83 -4.94 12.09
C GLY A 168 -12.89 -5.66 10.73
N ARG A 169 -13.95 -5.39 9.97
CA ARG A 169 -14.24 -6.04 8.67
C ARG A 169 -14.84 -5.05 7.70
N GLY A 170 -14.58 -5.29 6.42
CA GLY A 170 -15.12 -4.49 5.33
C GLY A 170 -15.18 -5.26 4.02
N ARG A 171 -15.65 -4.58 2.98
CA ARG A 171 -15.63 -5.02 1.59
C ARG A 171 -14.86 -4.01 0.77
N ILE A 172 -14.14 -4.49 -0.24
CA ILE A 172 -13.57 -3.63 -1.28
C ILE A 172 -14.21 -3.95 -2.62
N GLU A 173 -14.33 -2.92 -3.45
CA GLU A 173 -14.68 -3.08 -4.87
C GLU A 173 -13.71 -2.23 -5.69
N ILE A 174 -13.19 -2.80 -6.78
CA ILE A 174 -12.22 -2.18 -7.67
C ILE A 174 -12.71 -2.35 -9.11
N ALA A 175 -12.75 -1.25 -9.86
CA ALA A 175 -12.97 -1.30 -11.30
C ALA A 175 -11.63 -1.59 -11.99
N SER A 176 -11.48 -2.81 -12.50
CA SER A 176 -10.31 -3.23 -13.27
C SER A 176 -10.62 -3.12 -14.75
N PRO A 177 -9.80 -2.44 -15.57
CA PRO A 177 -9.96 -2.48 -17.01
C PRO A 177 -9.75 -3.92 -17.51
N GLU A 178 -10.59 -4.33 -18.44
CA GLU A 178 -10.41 -5.52 -19.27
C GLU A 178 -10.15 -5.04 -20.71
N GLY A 179 -9.00 -5.39 -21.25
CA GLY A 179 -8.70 -5.19 -22.66
C GLY A 179 -9.01 -6.47 -23.42
N VAL A 180 -9.94 -6.42 -24.37
CA VAL A 180 -10.03 -7.42 -25.44
C VAL A 180 -9.33 -6.83 -26.65
N THR A 181 -8.15 -7.34 -26.98
CA THR A 181 -7.72 -7.33 -28.38
C THR A 181 -8.55 -8.41 -29.04
N GLU A 182 -9.55 -8.08 -29.85
CA GLU A 182 -10.13 -9.07 -30.77
C GLU A 182 -9.07 -9.38 -31.83
N GLN A 183 -8.14 -10.27 -31.49
CA GLN A 183 -7.23 -10.84 -32.46
C GLN A 183 -8.01 -11.90 -33.24
N TRP A 184 -8.71 -11.47 -34.29
CA TRP A 184 -9.40 -12.37 -35.21
C TRP A 184 -8.41 -13.41 -35.76
N ARG A 185 -8.54 -14.67 -35.30
CA ARG A 185 -7.95 -15.85 -35.94
C ARG A 185 -8.84 -16.26 -37.11
N GLY A 186 -8.70 -15.56 -38.23
CA GLY A 186 -9.26 -15.95 -39.53
C GLY A 186 -8.12 -16.06 -40.56
N ASP A 187 -8.03 -17.20 -41.21
CA ASP A 187 -7.03 -17.55 -42.22
C ASP A 187 -7.06 -16.53 -43.39
N ARG A 188 -5.94 -15.81 -43.64
CA ARG A 188 -5.87 -14.62 -44.51
C ARG A 188 -5.00 -14.85 -45.75
N SER A 189 -5.48 -15.66 -46.69
CA SER A 189 -4.92 -15.72 -48.04
C SER A 189 -5.87 -15.01 -49.03
N GLY A 190 -5.72 -13.69 -49.19
CA GLY A 190 -6.37 -13.01 -50.33
C GLY A 190 -6.67 -11.51 -50.26
N GLU A 191 -6.56 -10.82 -49.12
CA GLU A 191 -7.04 -9.43 -49.02
C GLU A 191 -6.01 -8.37 -49.47
N SER A 192 -6.51 -7.39 -50.22
CA SER A 192 -5.78 -6.27 -50.84
C SER A 192 -5.29 -5.25 -49.79
N GLU A 193 -4.17 -4.58 -50.03
CA GLU A 193 -3.61 -3.56 -49.11
C GLU A 193 -4.59 -2.40 -48.82
N SER A 194 -5.41 -2.02 -49.80
CA SER A 194 -6.45 -0.98 -49.66
C SER A 194 -7.64 -1.39 -48.78
N GLU A 195 -7.89 -2.70 -48.60
CA GLU A 195 -8.92 -3.21 -47.69
C GLU A 195 -8.40 -3.28 -46.25
N ARG A 196 -7.09 -3.51 -46.07
CA ARG A 196 -6.40 -3.46 -44.77
C ARG A 196 -6.37 -2.05 -44.18
N GLU A 197 -6.22 -1.02 -45.01
CA GLU A 197 -6.22 0.38 -44.55
C GLU A 197 -7.63 0.86 -44.17
N LYS A 198 -8.67 0.49 -44.93
CA LYS A 198 -10.06 0.84 -44.61
C LYS A 198 -10.63 0.11 -43.39
N GLN A 199 -10.11 -1.09 -43.06
CA GLN A 199 -10.54 -1.83 -41.86
C GLN A 199 -9.84 -1.39 -40.58
N LYS A 200 -8.63 -0.83 -40.65
CA LYS A 200 -7.97 -0.20 -39.48
C LYS A 200 -8.69 1.04 -38.96
N GLU A 201 -9.44 1.73 -39.83
CA GLU A 201 -10.32 2.84 -39.45
C GLU A 201 -11.58 2.39 -38.68
N GLY A 202 -11.86 1.08 -38.60
CA GLY A 202 -13.02 0.50 -37.93
C GLY A 202 -12.70 -0.30 -36.66
N GLU A 203 -11.44 -0.35 -36.20
CA GLU A 203 -11.10 -0.97 -34.92
C GLU A 203 -11.64 -0.11 -33.76
N GLU A 204 -12.87 -0.40 -33.34
CA GLU A 204 -13.53 0.26 -32.22
C GLU A 204 -12.81 -0.16 -30.92
N PHE A 205 -11.99 0.72 -30.36
CA PHE A 205 -11.33 0.48 -29.07
C PHE A 205 -12.39 0.43 -27.95
N ARG A 206 -12.84 -0.77 -27.60
CA ARG A 206 -13.82 -0.99 -26.53
C ARG A 206 -13.09 -1.34 -25.24
N VAL A 207 -13.05 -0.38 -24.32
CA VAL A 207 -12.65 -0.64 -22.94
C VAL A 207 -13.85 -1.19 -22.19
N SER A 208 -13.71 -2.38 -21.60
CA SER A 208 -14.65 -2.86 -20.58
C SER A 208 -14.00 -2.80 -19.21
N TYR A 209 -14.82 -2.85 -18.15
CA TYR A 209 -14.35 -2.91 -16.78
C TYR A 209 -14.97 -4.12 -16.09
N ARG A 210 -14.16 -4.88 -15.36
CA ARG A 210 -14.63 -5.90 -14.42
C ARG A 210 -14.59 -5.37 -13.00
N ARG A 211 -15.65 -5.63 -12.25
CA ARG A 211 -15.66 -5.45 -10.79
C ARG A 211 -14.86 -6.58 -10.13
N VAL A 212 -13.78 -6.22 -9.45
CA VAL A 212 -13.06 -7.09 -8.53
C VAL A 212 -13.52 -6.75 -7.12
N GLU A 213 -14.04 -7.71 -6.37
CA GLU A 213 -14.56 -7.48 -5.02
C GLU A 213 -14.17 -8.62 -4.07
N ASP A 214 -14.00 -8.28 -2.80
CA ASP A 214 -13.81 -9.28 -1.73
C ASP A 214 -14.17 -8.72 -0.35
N ASN A 215 -14.46 -9.60 0.60
CA ASN A 215 -14.65 -9.27 2.01
C ASN A 215 -13.34 -9.47 2.78
N LEU A 216 -12.98 -8.49 3.59
CA LEU A 216 -11.72 -8.42 4.28
C LEU A 216 -11.91 -8.45 5.80
N LYS A 217 -10.98 -9.09 6.50
CA LYS A 217 -10.88 -9.15 7.97
C LYS A 217 -9.44 -8.89 8.43
N VAL A 218 -9.26 -8.72 9.73
CA VAL A 218 -7.95 -8.50 10.36
C VAL A 218 -6.89 -9.48 9.85
N GLY A 219 -5.75 -8.94 9.44
CA GLY A 219 -4.62 -9.69 8.89
C GLY A 219 -4.66 -9.89 7.36
N ASP A 220 -5.80 -9.64 6.70
CA ASP A 220 -5.87 -9.68 5.25
C ASP A 220 -5.07 -8.52 4.63
N VAL A 221 -4.51 -8.79 3.45
CA VAL A 221 -3.76 -7.83 2.64
C VAL A 221 -4.48 -7.66 1.31
N PHE A 222 -4.66 -6.41 0.89
CA PHE A 222 -5.23 -6.07 -0.41
C PHE A 222 -4.37 -5.02 -1.12
N VAL A 223 -4.42 -5.02 -2.44
CA VAL A 223 -3.63 -4.12 -3.29
C VAL A 223 -4.54 -3.36 -4.22
N ILE A 224 -4.39 -2.04 -4.27
CA ILE A 224 -5.08 -1.16 -5.22
C ILE A 224 -4.02 -0.54 -6.12
N PRO A 225 -3.94 -0.96 -7.40
CA PRO A 225 -3.00 -0.38 -8.35
C PRO A 225 -3.31 1.10 -8.63
N ALA A 226 -2.29 1.85 -9.03
CA ALA A 226 -2.46 3.22 -9.51
C ALA A 226 -3.43 3.27 -10.70
N GLY A 227 -4.33 4.24 -10.70
CA GLY A 227 -5.32 4.48 -11.74
C GLY A 227 -6.58 3.62 -11.64
N TYR A 228 -6.70 2.73 -10.65
CA TYR A 228 -7.86 1.83 -10.53
C TYR A 228 -8.88 2.43 -9.55
N PRO A 229 -10.08 2.83 -10.01
CA PRO A 229 -11.13 3.31 -9.13
C PRO A 229 -11.54 2.24 -8.14
N SER A 230 -11.67 2.64 -6.87
CA SER A 230 -12.01 1.71 -5.80
C SER A 230 -12.92 2.34 -4.75
N VAL A 231 -13.62 1.48 -4.02
CA VAL A 231 -14.35 1.82 -2.80
C VAL A 231 -13.98 0.88 -1.67
N GLN A 232 -13.97 1.41 -0.45
CA GLN A 232 -13.82 0.64 0.78
C GLN A 232 -15.08 0.83 1.63
N ILE A 233 -15.73 -0.26 2.00
CA ILE A 233 -17.03 -0.27 2.66
C ILE A 233 -16.90 -1.00 3.99
N ALA A 234 -17.19 -0.33 5.10
CA ALA A 234 -17.21 -0.97 6.41
C ALA A 234 -18.46 -1.86 6.57
N ASN A 235 -18.32 -2.95 7.32
CA ASN A 235 -19.45 -3.75 7.75
C ASN A 235 -20.44 -2.89 8.57
N SER A 236 -21.74 -3.21 8.54
CA SER A 236 -22.76 -2.44 9.25
C SER A 236 -22.57 -2.41 10.78
N ASN A 237 -21.92 -3.42 11.37
CA ASN A 237 -21.82 -3.60 12.81
C ASN A 237 -20.43 -3.28 13.39
N GLU A 238 -19.40 -3.17 12.56
CA GLU A 238 -18.03 -2.88 13.02
C GLU A 238 -17.31 -1.94 12.06
N GLY A 239 -16.36 -1.16 12.58
CA GLY A 239 -15.55 -0.27 11.75
C GLY A 239 -14.61 -1.06 10.84
N PHE A 240 -14.00 -0.36 9.88
CA PHE A 240 -12.98 -0.92 9.01
C PHE A 240 -11.72 -0.06 9.09
N GLU A 241 -10.67 -0.62 9.68
CA GLU A 241 -9.41 0.06 9.97
C GLU A 241 -8.26 -0.66 9.30
N PHE A 242 -7.48 0.07 8.49
CA PHE A 242 -6.36 -0.48 7.74
C PHE A 242 -5.22 0.53 7.59
N MET A 243 -4.00 0.00 7.43
CA MET A 243 -2.80 0.77 7.12
C MET A 243 -2.30 0.42 5.72
N SER A 244 -1.91 1.42 4.94
CA SER A 244 -1.46 1.23 3.56
C SER A 244 -0.05 1.72 3.36
N PHE A 245 0.75 0.94 2.64
CA PHE A 245 2.05 1.33 2.12
C PHE A 245 1.90 1.72 0.66
N HIS A 246 2.39 2.90 0.33
CA HIS A 246 2.30 3.49 -0.99
C HIS A 246 3.64 3.39 -1.69
N THR A 247 3.61 3.09 -2.98
CA THR A 247 4.78 3.21 -3.87
C THR A 247 4.59 4.39 -4.80
N ASN A 248 5.63 5.16 -5.12
CA ASN A 248 5.55 6.37 -5.94
C ASN A 248 4.66 7.47 -5.32
N PHE A 249 4.83 7.72 -4.03
CA PHE A 249 3.94 8.59 -3.25
C PHE A 249 4.08 10.09 -3.58
N ASP A 250 5.29 10.60 -3.82
CA ASP A 250 5.57 12.05 -3.96
C ASP A 250 4.87 12.74 -5.15
N ARG A 251 4.28 11.98 -6.08
CA ARG A 251 3.52 12.49 -7.23
C ARG A 251 2.08 11.97 -7.26
N ASN A 252 1.58 11.52 -6.11
CA ASN A 252 0.28 10.89 -6.01
C ASN A 252 -0.79 11.84 -5.49
N ASP A 253 -1.90 11.90 -6.22
CA ASP A 253 -3.12 12.58 -5.83
C ASP A 253 -4.27 11.57 -5.73
N ASP A 254 -5.27 11.89 -4.91
CA ASP A 254 -6.53 11.16 -4.84
C ASP A 254 -7.58 11.92 -5.67
N TYR A 255 -8.13 11.28 -6.71
CA TYR A 255 -9.24 11.82 -7.48
C TYR A 255 -10.53 11.12 -7.13
N PHE A 256 -11.49 11.89 -6.63
CA PHE A 256 -12.78 11.40 -6.18
C PHE A 256 -13.81 11.54 -7.30
N VAL A 257 -14.60 10.50 -7.53
CA VAL A 257 -15.67 10.48 -8.55
C VAL A 257 -16.95 11.09 -8.01
N ALA A 258 -17.20 10.99 -6.71
CA ALA A 258 -18.43 11.46 -6.07
C ALA A 258 -18.15 12.22 -4.77
N GLY A 259 -19.17 12.89 -4.25
CA GLY A 259 -19.05 13.75 -3.06
C GLY A 259 -18.69 15.19 -3.41
N LYS A 260 -18.65 16.02 -2.38
CA LYS A 260 -18.41 17.47 -2.51
C LYS A 260 -17.08 17.81 -3.20
N ASN A 261 -16.07 16.95 -3.05
CA ASN A 261 -14.75 17.06 -3.66
C ASN A 261 -14.61 16.22 -4.96
N SER A 262 -15.71 15.85 -5.60
CA SER A 262 -15.68 15.14 -6.88
C SER A 262 -15.01 15.96 -7.98
N LEU A 263 -14.13 15.33 -8.75
CA LEU A 263 -13.54 15.89 -9.97
C LEU A 263 -14.62 16.29 -10.99
N LEU A 264 -15.79 15.62 -10.98
CA LEU A 264 -16.90 15.95 -11.86
C LEU A 264 -17.48 17.35 -11.59
N ASN A 265 -17.26 17.91 -10.39
CA ASN A 265 -17.64 19.30 -10.09
C ASN A 265 -16.73 20.34 -10.78
N GLU A 266 -15.52 19.95 -11.18
CA GLU A 266 -14.54 20.84 -11.83
C GLU A 266 -14.68 20.87 -13.35
N LEU A 267 -15.39 19.90 -13.92
CA LEU A 267 -15.60 19.78 -15.36
C LEU A 267 -16.77 20.66 -15.84
N GLN A 268 -16.71 21.10 -17.09
CA GLN A 268 -17.78 21.90 -17.68
C GLN A 268 -19.07 21.07 -17.79
N ALA A 269 -20.15 21.57 -17.20
CA ALA A 269 -21.41 20.85 -17.14
C ALA A 269 -22.00 20.56 -18.53
N GLU A 270 -21.78 21.44 -19.50
CA GLU A 270 -22.20 21.26 -20.89
C GLU A 270 -21.44 20.11 -21.57
N LEU A 271 -20.14 19.96 -21.30
CA LEU A 271 -19.32 18.87 -21.83
C LEU A 271 -19.76 17.54 -21.23
N LEU A 272 -19.89 17.50 -19.90
CA LEU A 272 -20.36 16.29 -19.23
C LEU A 272 -21.78 15.91 -19.66
N ALA A 273 -22.70 16.87 -19.81
CA ALA A 273 -24.06 16.59 -20.27
C ALA A 273 -24.05 15.97 -21.66
N LYS A 274 -23.17 16.44 -22.56
CA LYS A 274 -22.98 15.83 -23.87
C LYS A 274 -22.38 14.42 -23.79
N ASP A 275 -21.36 14.21 -22.95
CA ASP A 275 -20.69 12.92 -22.79
C ASP A 275 -21.61 11.86 -22.16
N PHE A 276 -22.47 12.26 -21.22
CA PHE A 276 -23.48 11.40 -20.60
C PHE A 276 -24.77 11.28 -21.42
N ASP A 277 -24.88 11.97 -22.57
CA ASP A 277 -26.10 12.06 -23.39
C ASP A 277 -27.35 12.52 -22.59
N VAL A 278 -27.15 13.52 -21.72
CA VAL A 278 -28.19 14.12 -20.89
C VAL A 278 -28.63 15.45 -21.49
N GLU A 279 -29.90 15.54 -21.90
CA GLU A 279 -30.46 16.75 -22.53
C GLU A 279 -30.40 17.99 -21.62
N LYS A 280 -30.61 17.83 -20.31
CA LYS A 280 -30.69 18.92 -19.34
C LYS A 280 -29.52 18.87 -18.37
N LYS A 281 -28.56 19.77 -18.54
CA LYS A 281 -27.38 19.86 -17.65
C LYS A 281 -27.74 20.03 -16.16
N GLU A 282 -28.91 20.59 -15.84
CA GLU A 282 -29.41 20.73 -14.47
C GLU A 282 -29.66 19.38 -13.80
N GLU A 283 -30.09 18.38 -14.56
CA GLU A 283 -30.25 17.00 -14.06
C GLU A 283 -28.90 16.41 -13.65
N LEU A 284 -27.89 16.58 -14.51
CA LEU A 284 -26.54 16.15 -14.23
C LEU A 284 -25.94 16.90 -13.03
N LYS A 285 -26.10 18.23 -12.95
CA LYS A 285 -25.65 19.02 -11.80
C LYS A 285 -26.30 18.55 -10.50
N LYS A 286 -27.58 18.21 -10.54
CA LYS A 286 -28.30 17.67 -9.38
C LYS A 286 -27.76 16.31 -8.97
N LEU A 287 -27.43 15.43 -9.92
CA LEU A 287 -26.84 14.12 -9.64
C LEU A 287 -25.48 14.26 -8.96
N ILE A 288 -24.55 14.99 -9.59
CA ILE A 288 -23.18 15.17 -9.10
C ILE A 288 -23.18 15.89 -7.73
N GLY A 289 -24.02 16.92 -7.56
CA GLY A 289 -24.11 17.70 -6.34
C GLY A 289 -24.96 17.10 -5.22
N SER A 290 -25.51 15.89 -5.40
CA SER A 290 -26.44 15.28 -4.43
C SER A 290 -25.77 14.80 -3.13
N GLN A 291 -24.48 14.47 -3.18
CA GLN A 291 -23.71 14.03 -2.02
C GLN A 291 -22.97 15.22 -1.39
N GLU A 292 -23.46 15.68 -0.26
CA GLU A 292 -22.95 16.89 0.44
C GLU A 292 -21.63 16.63 1.20
N LYS A 293 -21.31 15.36 1.47
CA LYS A 293 -20.08 14.97 2.18
C LYS A 293 -18.94 14.68 1.21
N GLU A 294 -17.72 14.85 1.68
CA GLU A 294 -16.50 14.47 0.96
C GLU A 294 -15.91 13.18 1.51
N VAL A 295 -15.30 12.39 0.63
CA VAL A 295 -14.52 11.17 0.93
C VAL A 295 -15.31 10.06 1.64
N PHE A 296 -15.73 10.25 2.89
CA PHE A 296 -16.44 9.26 3.70
C PHE A 296 -17.94 9.55 3.78
N VAL A 297 -18.75 8.60 3.35
CA VAL A 297 -20.20 8.74 3.23
C VAL A 297 -20.93 7.56 3.89
N ASP A 298 -22.26 7.65 3.95
CA ASP A 298 -23.09 6.51 4.34
C ASP A 298 -22.92 5.36 3.36
N GLY A 299 -22.67 4.16 3.89
CA GLY A 299 -22.53 2.94 3.11
C GLY A 299 -23.87 2.39 2.63
N PRO A 300 -23.86 1.38 1.76
CA PRO A 300 -25.07 0.74 1.28
C PRO A 300 -25.84 0.11 2.46
N LYS A 301 -27.15 0.32 2.50
CA LYS A 301 -28.04 -0.39 3.44
C LYS A 301 -28.00 -1.88 3.07
N ALA A 302 -27.87 -2.77 4.05
CA ALA A 302 -27.68 -4.22 3.88
C ALA A 302 -28.88 -4.99 3.25
N SER A 303 -29.73 -4.32 2.48
CA SER A 303 -30.94 -4.89 1.88
C SER A 303 -31.24 -4.23 0.53
N GLN A 304 -30.41 -4.50 -0.46
CA GLN A 304 -30.83 -4.52 -1.85
C GLN A 304 -29.85 -5.45 -2.57
N ARG A 305 -30.32 -6.67 -2.89
CA ARG A 305 -29.73 -7.49 -3.94
C ARG A 305 -29.67 -6.61 -5.18
N TRP A 306 -28.48 -6.15 -5.53
CA TRP A 306 -28.24 -5.62 -6.86
C TRP A 306 -28.15 -6.83 -7.77
N SER A 307 -29.30 -7.27 -8.27
CA SER A 307 -29.36 -8.07 -9.48
C SER A 307 -28.81 -7.18 -10.59
N ILE A 308 -27.63 -7.53 -11.11
CA ILE A 308 -27.09 -6.92 -12.31
C ILE A 308 -27.93 -7.44 -13.47
N LEU A 309 -28.47 -6.51 -14.28
CA LEU A 309 -28.92 -6.78 -15.64
C LEU A 309 -27.70 -7.03 -16.52
#